data_AF-A0A969DHB4-F1
#
_entry.id   AF-A0A969DHB4-F1
#
_cell.length_a   1.000
_cell.length_b   1.000
_cell.length_c   1.000
_cell.angle_alpha   90.00
_cell.angle_beta   90.00
_cell.angle_gamma   90.00
#
_symmetry.space_group_name_H-M   'P 1'
#
loop_
_entity.id
_entity.type
_entity.pdbx_description
1 polymer ?
#
loop_
_entity_poly.entity_id
_entity_poly.type
_entity_poly.pdbx_seq_one_letter_code
_entity_poly.pdbx_strand_id
1 'polypeptide(L)'
;MKLPECVRGQVSNATDATVPEHVHWVEEYWVKRSGKKHYYFRYCWTVARKKYRCHIPGGNSSNPLAIYRKQDIQAEILIGTDPIEIVAMINVFSTTS
;
A
#
# COMPACT_ATOMS: atom_id res chain seq x y z
N MET A 1 15.25 46.71 -37.61
CA MET A 1 15.34 46.16 -36.24
C MET A 1 13.93 45.91 -35.74
N LYS A 2 13.58 44.65 -35.47
CA LYS A 2 12.27 44.25 -34.93
C LYS A 2 12.56 43.34 -33.73
N LEU A 3 11.98 43.66 -32.57
CA LEU A 3 12.19 42.98 -31.29
C LEU A 3 11.64 41.54 -31.33
N PRO A 4 12.21 40.60 -30.55
CA PRO A 4 11.78 39.20 -30.55
C PRO A 4 10.47 39.01 -29.79
N GLU A 5 9.57 38.20 -30.34
CA GLU A 5 8.29 37.84 -29.71
C GLU A 5 8.53 36.95 -28.47
N CYS A 6 7.86 37.32 -27.37
CA CYS A 6 7.92 36.66 -26.09
C CYS A 6 7.26 35.28 -26.12
N VAL A 7 8.09 34.27 -25.85
CA VAL A 7 7.84 33.00 -25.15
C VAL A 7 6.39 32.77 -24.71
N ARG A 8 5.69 31.85 -25.38
CA ARG A 8 4.54 31.15 -24.83
C ARG A 8 4.92 29.71 -24.56
N GLY A 9 5.47 29.46 -23.37
CA GLY A 9 5.60 28.10 -22.84
C GLY A 9 4.21 27.55 -22.56
N GLN A 10 3.74 26.61 -23.37
CA GLN A 10 2.60 25.77 -23.01
C GLN A 10 3.08 24.72 -22.02
N VAL A 11 2.74 24.87 -20.75
CA VAL A 11 2.87 23.80 -19.75
C VAL A 11 1.70 22.85 -19.98
N SER A 12 1.96 21.74 -20.66
CA SER A 12 1.02 20.62 -20.75
C SER A 12 0.99 19.90 -19.40
N ASN A 13 0.22 20.40 -18.43
CA ASN A 13 -0.18 19.63 -17.26
C ASN A 13 -1.28 18.65 -17.68
N ALA A 14 -0.92 17.66 -18.50
CA ALA A 14 -1.70 16.43 -18.59
C ALA A 14 -1.30 15.59 -17.38
N THR A 15 -1.91 15.88 -16.23
CA THR A 15 -1.92 14.94 -15.13
C THR A 15 -2.84 13.81 -15.58
N ASP A 16 -2.26 12.83 -16.28
CA ASP A 16 -2.86 11.51 -16.42
C ASP A 16 -2.89 10.95 -15.00
N ALA A 17 -3.92 11.32 -14.24
CA ALA A 17 -4.26 10.65 -13.01
C ALA A 17 -4.77 9.27 -13.44
N THR A 18 -3.84 8.40 -13.83
CA THR A 18 -4.05 6.97 -13.95
C THR A 18 -4.71 6.56 -12.66
N VAL A 19 -6.01 6.33 -12.71
CA VAL A 19 -6.75 5.69 -11.63
C VAL A 19 -5.93 4.45 -11.30
N PRO A 20 -5.36 4.29 -10.09
CA PRO A 20 -4.53 3.14 -9.80
C PRO A 20 -5.35 1.90 -10.13
N GLU A 21 -4.84 1.10 -11.07
CA GLU A 21 -5.54 -0.04 -11.67
C GLU A 21 -6.02 -1.02 -10.58
N HIS A 22 -5.36 -0.98 -9.43
CA HIS A 22 -5.74 -1.66 -8.20
C HIS A 22 -5.78 -0.69 -7.00
N VAL A 23 -6.93 -0.61 -6.33
CA VAL A 23 -7.04 0.08 -5.04
C VAL A 23 -6.62 -0.89 -3.94
N HIS A 24 -5.53 -0.57 -3.25
CA HIS A 24 -4.94 -1.37 -2.18
C HIS A 24 -4.34 -0.48 -1.08
N TRP A 25 -4.35 -0.97 0.17
CA TRP A 25 -3.91 -0.23 1.35
C TRP A 25 -3.56 -1.16 2.51
N VAL A 26 -2.81 -0.64 3.48
CA VAL A 26 -2.58 -1.31 4.78
C VAL A 26 -3.52 -0.73 5.82
N GLU A 27 -4.09 -1.57 6.67
CA GLU A 27 -5.04 -1.20 7.70
C GLU A 27 -4.64 -1.80 9.05
N GLU A 28 -4.75 -1.01 10.13
CA GLU A 28 -4.70 -1.52 11.49
C GLU A 28 -6.09 -2.04 11.90
N TYR A 29 -6.15 -3.24 12.44
CA TYR A 29 -7.37 -3.81 12.98
C TYR A 29 -7.12 -4.40 14.36
N TRP A 30 -8.18 -4.57 15.14
CA TRP A 30 -8.08 -5.20 16.44
C TRP A 30 -9.00 -6.40 16.57
N VAL A 31 -8.63 -7.31 17.46
CA VAL A 31 -9.46 -8.44 17.90
C VAL A 31 -9.47 -8.50 19.43
N LYS A 32 -10.58 -8.94 20.01
CA LYS A 32 -10.67 -9.19 21.45
C LYS A 32 -10.25 -10.63 21.74
N ARG A 33 -9.20 -10.83 22.53
CA ARG A 33 -8.75 -12.15 23.02
C ARG A 33 -8.51 -12.07 24.52
N SER A 34 -9.07 -13.01 25.27
CA SER A 34 -8.96 -13.09 26.74
C SER A 34 -9.27 -11.76 27.44
N GLY A 35 -10.34 -11.08 27.02
CA GLY A 35 -10.78 -9.81 27.59
C GLY A 35 -9.98 -8.58 27.16
N LYS A 36 -8.84 -8.73 26.46
CA LYS A 36 -7.97 -7.63 26.02
C LYS A 36 -8.09 -7.39 24.51
N LYS A 37 -7.93 -6.13 24.08
CA LYS A 37 -7.82 -5.76 22.66
C LYS A 37 -6.38 -6.00 22.21
N HIS A 38 -6.23 -6.66 21.07
CA HIS A 38 -4.96 -6.89 20.41
C HIS A 38 -5.02 -6.27 19.02
N TYR A 39 -4.07 -5.40 18.71
CA TYR A 39 -4.00 -4.67 17.45
C TYR A 39 -2.99 -5.32 16.52
N TYR A 40 -3.30 -5.36 15.23
CA TYR A 40 -2.53 -6.03 14.19
C TYR A 40 -2.63 -5.25 12.89
N PHE A 41 -1.69 -5.50 11.97
CA PHE A 41 -1.80 -5.00 10.60
C PHE A 41 -2.37 -6.06 9.66
N ARG A 42 -3.12 -5.59 8.66
CA ARG A 42 -3.59 -6.38 7.51
C ARG A 42 -3.38 -5.59 6.23
N TYR A 43 -3.09 -6.28 5.16
CA TYR A 43 -3.09 -5.72 3.80
C TYR A 43 -4.46 -5.97 3.17
N CYS A 44 -4.99 -4.96 2.48
CA CYS A 44 -6.31 -4.95 1.87
C CYS A 44 -6.20 -4.52 0.40
N TRP A 45 -6.96 -5.15 -0.49
CA TRP A 45 -7.00 -4.78 -1.91
C TRP A 45 -8.35 -5.08 -2.53
N THR A 46 -8.62 -4.47 -3.69
CA THR A 46 -9.85 -4.70 -4.45
C THR A 46 -9.58 -5.34 -5.80
N VAL A 47 -10.35 -6.38 -6.15
CA VAL A 47 -10.38 -6.98 -7.48
C VAL A 47 -11.84 -7.11 -7.91
N ALA A 48 -12.20 -6.59 -9.08
CA ALA A 48 -13.57 -6.67 -9.62
C ALA A 48 -14.66 -6.30 -8.58
N ARG A 49 -14.46 -5.19 -7.86
CA ARG A 49 -15.32 -4.68 -6.77
C ARG A 49 -15.41 -5.55 -5.51
N LYS A 50 -14.70 -6.66 -5.44
CA LYS A 50 -14.58 -7.49 -4.23
C LYS A 50 -13.38 -7.04 -3.41
N LYS A 51 -13.58 -6.89 -2.09
CA LYS A 51 -12.52 -6.56 -1.13
C LYS A 51 -11.87 -7.83 -0.61
N TYR A 52 -10.57 -7.90 -0.74
CA TYR A 52 -9.71 -8.96 -0.22
C TYR A 52 -8.83 -8.42 0.90
N ARG A 53 -8.38 -9.31 1.77
CA ARG A 53 -7.53 -8.96 2.92
C ARG A 53 -6.67 -10.14 3.34
N CYS A 54 -5.45 -9.86 3.80
CA CYS A 54 -4.59 -10.84 4.45
C CYS A 54 -3.90 -10.24 5.69
N HIS A 55 -3.64 -11.05 6.71
CA HIS A 55 -2.93 -10.60 7.90
C HIS A 55 -1.44 -10.45 7.59
N ILE A 56 -0.84 -9.35 8.04
CA ILE A 56 0.61 -9.13 7.96
C ILE A 56 1.25 -9.79 9.19
N PRO A 57 2.06 -10.85 9.04
CA PRO A 57 2.70 -11.52 10.17
C PRO A 57 3.75 -10.61 10.82
N GLY A 58 4.11 -10.88 12.07
CA GLY A 58 5.12 -10.10 12.80
C GLY A 58 4.69 -9.67 14.21
N GLY A 59 3.51 -10.10 14.66
CA GLY A 59 2.99 -9.80 15.98
C GLY A 59 2.00 -8.64 15.97
N ASN A 60 1.85 -7.99 17.13
CA ASN A 60 0.95 -6.86 17.29
C ASN A 60 1.48 -5.58 16.59
N SER A 61 0.63 -4.56 16.46
CA SER A 61 0.99 -3.32 15.76
C SER A 61 2.09 -2.50 16.44
N SER A 62 2.42 -2.79 17.71
CA SER A 62 3.56 -2.21 18.42
C SER A 62 4.88 -2.97 18.22
N ASN A 63 4.87 -4.15 17.61
CA ASN A 63 6.08 -4.94 17.40
C ASN A 63 6.94 -4.29 16.30
N PRO A 64 8.25 -4.06 16.53
CA PRO A 64 9.15 -3.50 15.52
C PRO A 64 9.12 -4.26 14.18
N LEU A 65 9.01 -5.60 14.22
CA LEU A 65 8.92 -6.42 13.01
C LEU A 65 7.63 -6.16 12.23
N ALA A 66 6.49 -6.02 12.93
CA ALA A 66 5.21 -5.71 12.30
C ALA A 66 5.22 -4.30 11.67
N ILE A 67 5.86 -3.33 12.33
CA ILE A 67 6.03 -1.96 11.81
C ILE A 67 6.92 -1.97 10.57
N TYR A 68 8.05 -2.68 10.62
CA TYR A 68 8.96 -2.81 9.47
C TYR A 68 8.24 -3.43 8.27
N ARG A 69 7.56 -4.57 8.45
CA ARG A 69 6.80 -5.22 7.37
C ARG A 69 5.66 -4.36 6.83
N LYS A 70 4.99 -3.59 7.70
CA LYS A 70 4.00 -2.59 7.25
C LYS A 70 4.66 -1.55 6.33
N GLN A 71 5.79 -0.99 6.74
CA GLN A 71 6.49 0.04 5.97
C GLN A 71 6.96 -0.50 4.61
N ASP A 72 7.48 -1.73 4.60
CA ASP A 72 7.89 -2.44 3.39
C ASP A 72 6.73 -2.60 2.40
N ILE A 73 5.57 -3.10 2.87
CA ILE A 73 4.35 -3.19 2.05
C ILE A 73 3.88 -1.81 1.58
N GLN A 74 3.97 -0.78 2.41
CA GLN A 74 3.61 0.59 2.00
C GLN A 74 4.54 1.15 0.92
N ALA A 75 5.82 0.79 0.94
CA ALA A 75 6.77 1.15 -0.11
C ALA A 75 6.42 0.45 -1.43
N GLU A 76 6.09 -0.85 -1.39
CA GLU A 76 5.65 -1.63 -2.56
C GLU A 76 4.36 -1.05 -3.18
N ILE A 77 3.40 -0.64 -2.35
CA ILE A 77 2.19 0.06 -2.81
C ILE A 77 2.56 1.37 -3.53
N LEU A 78 3.52 2.13 -2.99
CA LEU A 78 3.91 3.43 -3.54
C LEU A 78 4.58 3.31 -4.91
N ILE A 79 5.34 2.24 -5.15
CA ILE A 79 5.99 1.98 -6.44
C ILE A 79 5.06 1.30 -7.46
N GLY A 80 3.83 0.94 -7.06
CA GLY A 80 2.82 0.37 -7.95
C GLY A 80 2.91 -1.14 -8.12
N THR A 81 3.50 -1.87 -7.17
CA THR A 81 3.59 -3.33 -7.19
C THR A 81 2.20 -3.98 -7.20
N ASP A 82 2.03 -5.05 -7.98
CA ASP A 82 0.73 -5.73 -8.10
C ASP A 82 0.29 -6.35 -6.75
N PRO A 83 -1.01 -6.30 -6.41
CA PRO A 83 -1.48 -6.92 -5.17
C PRO A 83 -1.15 -8.40 -5.01
N ILE A 84 -1.07 -9.18 -6.09
CA ILE A 84 -0.71 -10.60 -6.06
C ILE A 84 0.74 -10.77 -5.62
N GLU A 85 1.65 -9.92 -6.10
CA GLU A 85 3.06 -9.94 -5.71
C GLU A 85 3.24 -9.55 -4.24
N ILE A 86 2.53 -8.52 -3.78
CA ILE A 86 2.52 -8.12 -2.35
C ILE A 86 1.98 -9.27 -1.48
N VAL A 87 0.93 -9.96 -1.92
CA VAL A 87 0.39 -11.13 -1.19
C VAL A 87 1.40 -12.27 -1.14
N ALA A 88 2.12 -12.53 -2.23
CA ALA A 88 3.19 -13.53 -2.25
C ALA A 88 4.30 -13.17 -1.26
N MET A 89 4.73 -11.91 -1.22
CA MET A 89 5.70 -11.40 -0.24
C MET A 89 5.21 -11.62 1.21
N ILE A 90 3.94 -11.31 1.50
CA ILE A 90 3.35 -11.51 2.83
C ILE A 90 3.31 -12.99 3.22
N ASN A 91 3.07 -13.90 2.28
CA ASN A 91 3.07 -15.34 2.54
C ASN A 91 4.46 -15.88 2.86
N VAL A 92 5.53 -15.31 2.30
CA VAL A 92 6.91 -15.66 2.69
C VAL A 92 7.14 -15.34 4.16
N PHE A 93 6.63 -14.20 4.66
CA PHE A 93 6.77 -13.81 6.06
C PHE A 93 6.16 -14.78 7.07
N SER A 94 5.12 -15.53 6.69
CA SER A 94 4.45 -16.49 7.56
C SER A 94 5.17 -17.83 7.62
N THR A 95 5.93 -18.17 6.58
CA THR A 95 6.63 -19.47 6.48
C THR A 95 7.89 -19.50 7.33
N THR A 96 8.52 -18.35 7.59
CA THR A 96 9.76 -18.24 8.38
C THR A 96 9.50 -18.09 9.89
N SER A 97 8.34 -18.50 10.40
CA SER A 97 7.96 -18.37 11.82
C SER A 97 8.11 -19.67 12.60
#